data_AF-A0A834Z3I3-F1
#
_entry.id   AF-A0A834Z3I3-F1
#
_cell.length_a   1.000
_cell.length_b   1.000
_cell.length_c   1.000
_cell.angle_alpha   90.00
_cell.angle_beta   90.00
_cell.angle_gamma   90.00
#
_symmetry.space_group_name_H-M   'P 1'
#
loop_
_entity.id
_entity.type
_entity.pdbx_description
1 polymer ?
#
loop_
_entity_poly.entity_id
_entity_poly.type
_entity_poly.pdbx_seq_one_letter_code
_entity_poly.pdbx_strand_id
1 'polypeptide(L)'
;MYSACMAARGLLLPFSHAWQELCPEKRMLFYPNLPKIIGSNFLEDRIRSIHGADGNAYACHVFGHTHFCWDAVLDGIRYVQAPLAYPRERKRRMNGGENWLPFCIYCGGELTDKLSPCYWSDYYANNKREPENIELAPWVARFYTR
;
A
#
# COMPACT_ATOMS: atom_id res chain seq x y z
N MET A 1 17.85 -14.52 10.31
CA MET A 1 19.00 -13.60 10.51
C MET A 1 18.49 -12.21 10.16
N TYR A 2 18.04 -11.46 11.18
CA TYR A 2 17.40 -10.15 11.02
C TYR A 2 18.47 -9.10 10.75
N SER A 3 18.41 -8.43 9.60
CA SER A 3 19.30 -7.30 9.30
C SER A 3 18.80 -6.07 10.05
N ALA A 4 19.55 -5.66 11.07
CA ALA A 4 19.36 -4.40 11.77
C ALA A 4 19.90 -3.26 10.88
N CYS A 5 19.02 -2.35 10.44
CA CYS A 5 19.46 -1.11 9.82
C CYS A 5 19.53 -0.04 10.91
N MET A 6 20.73 0.53 11.09
CA MET A 6 21.10 1.47 12.15
C MET A 6 20.23 2.74 12.13
N ALA A 7 19.73 3.11 13.31
CA ALA A 7 19.12 4.41 13.58
C ALA A 7 20.20 5.49 13.69
N ALA A 8 20.36 6.30 12.65
CA ALA A 8 21.04 7.59 12.72
C ALA A 8 20.48 8.52 11.64
N ARG A 9 19.53 9.42 11.99
CA ARG A 9 18.97 10.46 11.08
C ARG A 9 18.65 9.98 9.65
N GLY A 10 18.28 8.71 9.50
CA GLY A 10 18.24 8.00 8.24
C GLY A 10 16.84 7.53 7.92
N LEU A 11 16.45 7.66 6.65
CA LEU A 11 15.26 7.04 6.09
C LEU A 11 15.27 5.54 6.42
N LEU A 12 14.31 5.10 7.23
CA LEU A 12 14.06 3.68 7.45
C LEU A 12 12.92 3.28 6.51
N LEU A 13 13.16 2.31 5.63
CA LEU A 13 12.13 1.71 4.77
C LEU A 13 11.86 0.28 5.26
N PRO A 14 11.00 0.09 6.27
CA PRO A 14 10.62 -1.25 6.68
C PRO A 14 9.85 -1.92 5.55
N PHE A 15 10.14 -3.20 5.31
CA PHE A 15 9.37 -4.04 4.41
C PHE A 15 8.46 -4.94 5.23
N SER A 16 7.15 -4.83 5.06
CA SER A 16 6.18 -5.71 5.73
C SER A 16 5.18 -6.34 4.77
N HIS A 17 4.49 -7.36 5.28
CA HIS A 17 3.35 -7.97 4.60
C HIS A 17 2.11 -7.11 4.86
N ALA A 18 1.56 -6.55 3.77
CA ALA A 18 0.23 -5.95 3.58
C ALA A 18 -0.51 -5.39 4.82
N TRP A 19 -0.85 -4.10 4.79
CA TRP A 19 -1.56 -3.42 5.86
C TRP A 19 -3.09 -3.46 5.69
N GLN A 20 -3.84 -3.64 6.79
CA GLN A 20 -5.31 -3.79 6.76
C GLN A 20 -6.02 -2.50 6.37
N GLU A 21 -5.55 -1.34 6.84
CA GLU A 21 -6.13 -0.05 6.46
C GLU A 21 -5.81 0.34 5.01
N LEU A 22 -4.85 -0.31 4.37
CA LEU A 22 -4.59 -0.21 2.93
C LEU A 22 -5.13 -1.42 2.15
N CYS A 23 -5.92 -2.27 2.78
CA CYS A 23 -6.72 -3.24 2.03
C CYS A 23 -8.02 -2.57 1.58
N PRO A 24 -8.41 -2.65 0.30
CA PRO A 24 -9.74 -2.28 -0.13
C PRO A 24 -10.81 -3.05 0.65
N GLU A 25 -11.98 -2.45 0.81
CA GLU A 25 -13.11 -3.06 1.52
C GLU A 25 -13.47 -4.42 0.93
N LYS A 26 -13.84 -5.37 1.81
CA LYS A 26 -14.13 -6.77 1.44
C LYS A 26 -15.13 -6.87 0.27
N ARG A 27 -16.13 -5.99 0.23
CA ARG A 27 -17.15 -5.92 -0.82
C ARG A 27 -16.60 -5.62 -2.22
N MET A 28 -15.39 -5.07 -2.31
CA MET A 28 -14.71 -4.71 -3.55
C MET A 28 -13.65 -5.74 -3.98
N LEU A 29 -13.40 -6.77 -3.16
CA LEU A 29 -12.38 -7.78 -3.40
C LEU A 29 -12.93 -8.97 -4.19
N PHE A 30 -12.16 -9.41 -5.19
CA PHE A 30 -12.40 -10.70 -5.86
C PHE A 30 -12.17 -11.89 -4.92
N TYR A 31 -11.20 -11.77 -4.01
CA TYR A 31 -10.87 -12.77 -3.00
C TYR A 31 -11.28 -12.28 -1.61
N PRO A 32 -12.48 -12.60 -1.11
CA PRO A 32 -13.02 -12.03 0.12
C PRO A 32 -12.30 -12.49 1.39
N ASN A 33 -11.46 -13.52 1.32
CA ASN A 33 -10.64 -13.99 2.43
C ASN A 33 -9.28 -13.29 2.52
N LEU A 34 -8.92 -12.43 1.57
CA LEU A 34 -7.64 -11.70 1.60
C LEU A 34 -7.41 -10.95 2.93
N PRO A 35 -8.39 -10.24 3.51
CA PRO A 35 -8.21 -9.56 4.81
C PRO A 35 -7.82 -10.49 5.97
N LYS A 36 -8.07 -11.80 5.86
CA LYS A 36 -7.71 -12.78 6.90
C LYS A 36 -6.23 -13.15 6.90
N ILE A 37 -5.51 -12.86 5.81
CA ILE A 37 -4.10 -13.26 5.61
C ILE A 37 -3.16 -12.06 5.49
N ILE A 38 -3.67 -10.85 5.73
CA ILE A 38 -2.90 -9.61 5.68
C ILE A 38 -3.15 -8.78 6.94
N GLY A 39 -2.14 -7.98 7.29
CA GLY A 39 -2.14 -7.08 8.43
C GLY A 39 -1.94 -7.77 9.77
N SER A 40 -1.48 -6.99 10.73
CA SER A 40 -1.32 -7.40 12.13
C SER A 40 -1.19 -6.15 12.98
N ASN A 41 -1.96 -6.08 14.08
CA ASN A 41 -1.86 -4.96 15.02
C ASN A 41 -0.44 -4.83 15.58
N PHE A 42 0.23 -5.95 15.87
CA PHE A 42 1.62 -5.94 16.34
C PHE A 42 2.62 -5.39 15.32
N LEU A 43 2.35 -5.62 14.02
CA LEU A 43 3.17 -5.04 12.96
C LEU A 43 2.89 -3.54 12.81
N GLU A 44 1.63 -3.13 12.97
CA GLU A 44 1.25 -1.72 12.94
C GLU A 44 1.91 -0.95 14.10
N ASP A 45 1.76 -1.43 15.33
CA ASP A 45 2.39 -0.84 16.51
C ASP A 45 3.91 -0.71 16.33
N ARG A 46 4.53 -1.69 15.66
CA ARG A 46 5.96 -1.66 15.35
C ARG A 46 6.31 -0.61 14.28
N ILE A 47 5.52 -0.49 13.21
CA ILE A 47 5.71 0.54 12.17
C ILE A 47 5.57 1.93 12.79
N ARG A 48 4.54 2.14 13.63
CA ARG A 48 4.33 3.38 14.38
C ARG A 48 5.48 3.65 15.36
N SER A 49 5.97 2.65 16.08
CA SER A 49 7.13 2.81 16.96
C SER A 49 8.41 3.16 16.19
N ILE A 50 8.57 2.66 14.96
CA ILE A 50 9.73 2.94 14.12
C ILE A 50 9.70 4.37 13.57
N HIS A 51 8.55 4.82 13.06
CA HIS A 51 8.44 6.11 12.40
C HIS A 51 8.06 7.26 13.34
N GLY A 52 7.57 6.94 14.55
CA GLY A 52 6.90 7.86 15.46
C GLY A 52 5.39 7.86 15.23
N ALA A 53 4.62 8.20 16.27
CA ALA A 53 3.16 8.22 16.22
C ALA A 53 2.61 9.18 15.15
N ASP A 54 3.24 10.35 15.00
CA ASP A 54 2.86 11.38 14.03
C ASP A 54 3.74 11.39 12.76
N GLY A 55 4.61 10.38 12.60
CA GLY A 55 5.60 10.32 11.52
C GLY A 55 6.70 11.40 11.61
N ASN A 56 7.47 11.55 10.53
CA ASN A 56 8.45 12.62 10.33
C ASN A 56 8.67 12.83 8.81
N ALA A 57 9.45 13.85 8.42
CA ALA A 57 9.69 14.18 7.01
C ALA A 57 10.28 13.04 6.16
N TYR A 58 10.84 12.01 6.80
CA TYR A 58 11.42 10.82 6.18
C TYR A 58 10.64 9.53 6.52
N ALA A 59 9.44 9.63 7.08
CA ALA A 59 8.63 8.46 7.41
C ALA A 59 8.01 7.86 6.15
N CYS A 60 8.59 6.75 5.68
CA CYS A 60 8.09 6.00 4.54
C CYS A 60 8.14 4.49 4.81
N HIS A 61 7.00 3.82 4.64
CA HIS A 61 6.85 2.39 4.79
C HIS A 61 6.56 1.73 3.43
N VAL A 62 7.42 0.82 3.00
CA VAL A 62 7.29 0.15 1.71
C VAL A 62 6.78 -1.27 1.93
N PHE A 63 5.71 -1.67 1.25
CA PHE A 63 5.08 -2.96 1.48
C PHE A 63 4.64 -3.62 0.17
N GLY A 64 4.18 -4.86 0.27
CA GLY A 64 3.82 -5.67 -0.89
C GLY A 64 2.74 -6.71 -0.60
N HIS A 65 2.75 -7.79 -1.40
CA HIS A 65 1.88 -8.96 -1.33
C HIS A 65 0.51 -8.84 -2.03
N THR A 66 -0.27 -7.79 -1.82
CA THR A 66 -1.69 -7.77 -2.30
C THR A 66 -1.89 -7.45 -3.78
N HIS A 67 -0.83 -7.08 -4.51
CA HIS A 67 -0.90 -6.59 -5.89
C HIS A 67 -1.71 -5.29 -6.06
N PHE A 68 -2.18 -4.65 -4.98
CA PHE A 68 -2.78 -3.33 -5.03
C PHE A 68 -1.71 -2.24 -5.05
N CYS A 69 -1.75 -1.34 -6.02
CA CYS A 69 -0.85 -0.19 -5.98
C CYS A 69 -1.33 0.80 -4.93
N TRP A 70 -0.39 1.32 -4.16
CA TRP A 70 -0.62 2.35 -3.14
C TRP A 70 0.54 3.34 -3.12
N ASP A 71 0.21 4.62 -3.03
CA ASP A 71 1.13 5.68 -2.66
C ASP A 71 0.32 6.77 -1.96
N ALA A 72 0.30 6.75 -0.63
CA ALA A 72 -0.53 7.63 0.19
C ALA A 72 0.17 7.98 1.50
N VAL A 73 -0.12 9.15 2.06
CA VAL A 73 0.33 9.55 3.39
C VAL A 73 -0.81 9.38 4.38
N LEU A 74 -0.57 8.61 5.44
CA LEU A 74 -1.53 8.33 6.51
C LEU A 74 -0.84 8.58 7.86
N ASP A 75 -1.43 9.48 8.65
CA ASP A 75 -0.89 10.03 9.92
C ASP A 75 0.63 10.31 9.86
N GLY A 76 1.05 11.07 8.84
CA GLY A 76 2.42 11.50 8.67
C GLY A 76 3.41 10.44 8.15
N ILE A 77 2.96 9.23 7.86
CA ILE A 77 3.77 8.16 7.26
C ILE A 77 3.35 7.93 5.81
N ARG A 78 4.29 7.98 4.87
CA ARG A 78 4.04 7.61 3.47
C ARG A 78 4.06 6.10 3.31
N TYR A 79 2.98 5.51 2.83
CA TYR A 79 2.88 4.09 2.55
C TYR A 79 2.96 3.86 1.04
N VAL A 80 3.94 3.05 0.60
CA VAL A 80 4.18 2.77 -0.82
C VAL A 80 4.10 1.27 -1.09
N GLN A 81 3.24 0.89 -2.02
CA GLN A 81 3.22 -0.45 -2.62
C GLN A 81 3.24 -0.33 -4.14
N ALA A 82 4.36 -0.72 -4.75
CA ALA A 82 4.57 -0.77 -6.19
C ALA A 82 4.83 -2.22 -6.65
N PRO A 83 3.80 -3.10 -6.62
CA PRO A 83 3.98 -4.52 -6.87
C PRO A 83 4.21 -4.78 -8.36
N LEU A 84 5.11 -5.72 -8.68
CA LEU A 84 5.30 -6.19 -10.05
C LEU A 84 4.03 -6.88 -10.59
N ALA A 85 3.42 -7.72 -9.75
CA ALA A 85 2.24 -8.55 -10.01
C ALA A 85 2.35 -9.47 -11.23
N TYR A 86 1.26 -10.15 -11.60
CA TYR A 86 1.27 -11.06 -12.74
C TYR A 86 1.32 -10.31 -14.08
N PRO A 87 1.86 -10.92 -15.16
CA PRO A 87 2.00 -10.27 -16.46
C PRO A 87 0.71 -9.62 -17.00
N ARG A 88 -0.46 -10.25 -16.79
CA ARG A 88 -1.76 -9.70 -17.20
C ARG A 88 -2.16 -8.46 -16.41
N GLU A 89 -1.83 -8.41 -15.12
CA GLU A 89 -2.12 -7.29 -14.23
C GLU A 89 -1.16 -6.13 -14.52
N ARG A 90 0.12 -6.45 -14.77
CA ARG A 90 1.16 -5.48 -15.10
C ARG A 90 0.82 -4.64 -16.33
N LYS A 91 0.25 -5.25 -17.39
CA LYS A 91 -0.17 -4.56 -18.62
C LYS A 91 -1.15 -3.39 -18.39
N ARG A 92 -1.87 -3.40 -17.26
CA ARG A 92 -2.91 -2.39 -16.94
C ARG A 92 -2.43 -1.30 -15.98
N ARG A 93 -1.15 -1.33 -15.57
CA ARG A 93 -0.60 -0.37 -14.60
C ARG A 93 0.16 0.76 -15.27
N MET A 94 0.38 1.83 -14.51
CA MET A 94 1.10 3.04 -14.93
C MET A 94 2.45 2.80 -15.61
N ASN A 95 3.16 1.72 -15.23
CA ASN A 95 4.45 1.31 -15.81
C ASN A 95 4.36 -0.05 -16.54
N GLY A 96 3.20 -0.35 -17.13
CA GLY A 96 2.88 -1.63 -17.78
C GLY A 96 3.51 -1.87 -19.15
N GLY A 97 4.30 -0.93 -19.65
CA GLY A 97 5.07 -1.02 -20.90
C GLY A 97 6.56 -1.36 -20.68
N GLU A 98 7.29 -1.53 -21.78
CA GLU A 98 8.70 -1.94 -21.84
C GLU A 98 9.68 -1.04 -21.06
N ASN A 99 9.26 0.19 -20.71
CA ASN A 99 10.06 1.16 -19.95
C ASN A 99 9.80 1.09 -18.43
N TRP A 100 9.87 -0.11 -17.86
CA TRP A 100 9.76 -0.31 -16.41
C TRP A 100 11.05 0.18 -15.73
N LEU A 101 11.10 1.45 -15.40
CA LEU A 101 12.14 1.99 -14.53
C LEU A 101 11.82 1.65 -13.07
N PRO A 102 12.84 1.45 -12.22
CA PRO A 102 12.64 1.34 -10.79
C PRO A 102 11.88 2.57 -10.28
N PHE A 103 10.87 2.32 -9.44
CA PHE A 103 10.04 3.37 -8.88
C PHE A 103 10.84 4.18 -7.85
N CYS A 104 11.25 5.39 -8.22
CA CYS A 104 12.08 6.23 -7.37
C CYS A 104 11.23 6.90 -6.28
N ILE A 105 11.48 6.52 -5.03
CA ILE A 105 10.81 7.05 -3.83
C ILE A 105 11.69 7.98 -3.01
N TYR A 106 13.01 7.96 -3.24
CA TYR A 106 13.99 8.72 -2.50
C TYR A 106 15.12 9.15 -3.43
N CYS A 107 15.40 10.45 -3.47
CA CYS A 107 16.42 11.04 -4.32
C CYS A 107 16.99 12.29 -3.64
N GLY A 108 18.29 12.53 -3.74
CA GLY A 108 18.89 13.78 -3.25
C GLY A 108 18.82 14.00 -1.73
N GLY A 109 18.59 12.94 -0.93
CA GLY A 109 18.46 13.07 0.53
C GLY A 109 17.02 13.19 1.02
N GLU A 110 16.04 13.20 0.11
CA GLU A 110 14.64 13.46 0.42
C GLU A 110 13.72 12.44 -0.24
N LEU A 111 12.54 12.25 0.35
CA LEU A 111 11.46 11.51 -0.32
C LEU A 111 10.96 12.33 -1.50
N THR A 112 10.49 11.65 -2.54
CA THR A 112 9.92 12.36 -3.69
C THR A 112 8.61 13.06 -3.29
N ASP A 113 8.46 14.36 -3.55
CA ASP A 113 7.27 15.12 -3.14
C ASP A 113 5.97 14.61 -3.79
N LYS A 114 6.09 14.06 -5.00
CA LYS A 114 4.93 13.63 -5.78
C LYS A 114 4.52 12.21 -5.39
N LEU A 115 3.31 12.07 -4.86
CA LEU A 115 2.62 10.79 -4.77
C LEU A 115 2.29 10.27 -6.17
N SER A 116 2.50 8.99 -6.38
CA SER A 116 2.23 8.37 -7.66
C SER A 116 0.77 7.96 -7.78
N PRO A 117 0.15 8.16 -8.95
CA PRO A 117 -1.24 7.78 -9.15
C PRO A 117 -1.40 6.29 -8.92
N CYS A 118 -2.23 5.93 -7.95
CA CYS A 118 -2.55 4.53 -7.70
C CYS A 118 -4.05 4.46 -7.52
N TYR A 119 -4.72 3.58 -8.27
CA TYR A 119 -6.18 3.53 -8.30
C TYR A 119 -6.82 3.53 -6.89
N TRP A 120 -6.28 2.75 -5.95
CA TRP A 120 -6.85 2.66 -4.61
C TRP A 120 -6.51 3.87 -3.72
N SER A 121 -5.30 4.44 -3.81
CA SER A 121 -5.01 5.69 -3.08
C SER A 121 -5.85 6.85 -3.61
N ASP A 122 -5.99 6.95 -4.94
CA ASP A 122 -6.78 7.99 -5.59
C ASP A 122 -8.27 7.84 -5.28
N TYR A 123 -8.77 6.59 -5.22
CA TYR A 123 -10.12 6.29 -4.80
C TYR A 123 -10.36 6.72 -3.36
N TYR A 124 -9.52 6.28 -2.42
CA TYR A 124 -9.71 6.59 -0.99
C TYR A 124 -9.33 8.02 -0.59
N ALA A 125 -8.62 8.76 -1.44
CA ALA A 125 -8.45 10.21 -1.28
C ALA A 125 -9.77 10.98 -1.47
N ASN A 126 -10.70 10.44 -2.25
CA ASN A 126 -11.96 11.09 -2.60
C ASN A 126 -13.20 10.38 -2.04
N ASN A 127 -13.06 9.16 -1.53
CA ASN A 127 -14.15 8.33 -1.04
C ASN A 127 -13.84 7.88 0.39
N LYS A 128 -14.81 8.07 1.29
CA LYS A 128 -14.70 7.54 2.65
C LYS A 128 -14.74 6.02 2.61
N ARG A 129 -13.99 5.41 3.53
CA ARG A 129 -14.06 3.96 3.78
C ARG A 129 -15.40 3.61 4.41
N GLU A 130 -16.03 2.54 3.93
CA GLU A 130 -17.29 2.01 4.46
C GLU A 130 -17.16 0.50 4.77
N PRO A 131 -16.33 0.08 5.74
CA PRO A 131 -16.03 -1.33 5.99
C PRO A 131 -17.26 -2.18 6.37
N GLU A 132 -18.28 -1.55 6.96
CA GLU A 132 -19.55 -2.20 7.32
C GLU A 132 -20.50 -2.38 6.14
N ASN A 133 -20.22 -1.75 5.00
CA ASN A 133 -21.00 -1.96 3.79
C ASN A 133 -20.75 -3.37 3.26
N ILE A 134 -21.79 -4.20 3.25
CA ILE A 134 -21.75 -5.58 2.79
C ILE A 134 -22.28 -5.76 1.36
N GLU A 135 -22.73 -4.69 0.71
CA GLU A 135 -23.20 -4.73 -0.68
C GLU A 135 -22.01 -4.85 -1.64
N LEU A 136 -21.96 -5.96 -2.38
CA LEU A 136 -20.88 -6.24 -3.33
C LEU A 136 -20.80 -5.12 -4.37
N ALA A 137 -19.59 -4.64 -4.62
CA ALA A 137 -19.36 -3.68 -5.69
C ALA A 137 -19.81 -4.27 -7.05
N PRO A 138 -20.35 -3.47 -7.98
CA PRO A 138 -20.92 -3.99 -9.23
C PRO A 138 -19.97 -4.88 -10.04
N TRP A 139 -18.67 -4.55 -10.06
CA TRP A 139 -17.64 -5.33 -10.75
C TRP A 139 -17.29 -6.66 -10.07
N VAL A 140 -17.63 -6.83 -8.78
CA VAL A 140 -17.50 -8.09 -8.02
C VAL A 140 -18.80 -8.88 -8.12
N ALA A 141 -19.95 -8.23 -7.97
CA ALA A 141 -21.28 -8.85 -7.96
C ALA A 141 -21.52 -9.76 -9.19
N ARG A 142 -21.03 -9.33 -10.36
CA ARG A 142 -21.15 -10.10 -11.62
C ARG A 142 -20.54 -11.51 -11.59
N PHE A 143 -19.64 -11.81 -10.66
CA PHE A 143 -19.04 -13.14 -10.49
C PHE A 143 -19.89 -14.06 -9.60
N TYR A 144 -20.92 -13.52 -8.94
CA TYR A 144 -21.80 -14.23 -8.01
C TYR A 144 -23.26 -14.29 -8.49
N THR A 145 -23.62 -13.48 -9.49
CA THR A 145 -24.89 -13.62 -10.22
C THR A 145 -24.83 -14.86 -11.12
N ARG A 146 -25.66 -15.86 -10.83
CA ARG A 146 -25.94 -17.01 -11.69
C ARG A 146 -26.99 -16.67 -12.73
#